data_AF-A0A0G1I8A4-F1
#
_entry.id   AF-A0A0G1I8A4-F1
#
_cell.length_a   1.000
_cell.length_b   1.000
_cell.length_c   1.000
_cell.angle_alpha   90.00
_cell.angle_beta   90.00
_cell.angle_gamma   90.00
#
_symmetry.space_group_name_H-M   'P 1'
#
loop_
_entity.id
_entity.type
_entity.pdbx_description
1 polymer ?
#
loop_
_entity_poly.entity_id
_entity_poly.type
_entity_poly.pdbx_seq_one_letter_code
_entity_poly.pdbx_strand_id
1 'polypeptide(L)' 'MTKEDKLVQLKEKLAIAEAKLVKVMREQGEACGDACDWHDNNAYDLAMSLTNTYQVFVDDLKKEIWDLQKSK' A
#
# COMPACT_ATOMS: atom_id res chain seq x y z
N MET A 1 10.35 -22.01 -11.18
CA MET A 1 10.30 -21.08 -10.03
C MET A 1 9.84 -21.86 -8.83
N THR A 2 10.64 -21.91 -7.77
CA THR A 2 10.32 -22.66 -6.56
C THR A 2 9.31 -21.88 -5.70
N LYS A 3 8.72 -22.56 -4.71
CA LYS A 3 7.88 -21.92 -3.69
C LYS A 3 8.65 -20.85 -2.92
N GLU A 4 9.92 -21.09 -2.64
CA GLU A 4 10.81 -20.15 -1.96
C GLU A 4 11.06 -18.90 -2.82
N ASP A 5 11.36 -19.07 -4.11
CA ASP A 5 11.53 -17.94 -5.05
C ASP A 5 10.28 -17.06 -5.09
N LYS A 6 9.08 -17.69 -5.14
CA LYS A 6 7.81 -16.96 -5.15
C LYS A 6 7.60 -16.20 -3.83
N LEU A 7 7.94 -16.81 -2.69
CA LEU A 7 7.83 -16.18 -1.38
C LEU A 7 8.76 -14.96 -1.27
N VAL A 8 9.99 -15.06 -1.76
CA VAL A 8 10.94 -13.93 -1.79
C VAL A 8 10.39 -12.79 -2.64
N GLN A 9 9.92 -13.07 -3.86
CA GLN A 9 9.34 -12.05 -4.74
C GLN A 9 8.11 -11.37 -4.11
N LEU A 10 7.24 -12.14 -3.44
CA LEU A 10 6.07 -11.57 -2.77
C LEU A 10 6.46 -10.66 -1.59
N LYS A 11 7.48 -11.04 -0.80
CA LYS A 11 7.99 -10.21 0.28
C LYS A 11 8.65 -8.92 -0.22
N GLU A 12 9.39 -8.99 -1.32
CA GLU A 12 9.97 -7.80 -1.96
C GLU A 12 8.88 -6.85 -2.46
N LYS A 13 7.86 -7.39 -3.15
CA LYS A 13 6.69 -6.61 -3.58
C LYS A 13 5.96 -5.98 -2.40
N LEU A 14 5.80 -6.72 -1.30
CA LEU A 14 5.17 -6.22 -0.08
C LEU A 14 5.96 -5.06 0.51
N ALA A 15 7.27 -5.19 0.64
CA ALA A 15 8.12 -4.11 1.16
C ALA A 15 8.02 -2.84 0.30
N ILE A 16 7.99 -2.99 -1.03
CA ILE A 16 7.80 -1.86 -1.96
C ILE A 16 6.41 -1.24 -1.79
N ALA A 17 5.36 -2.05 -1.68
CA ALA A 17 3.99 -1.57 -1.51
C ALA A 17 3.80 -0.83 -0.18
N GLU A 18 4.35 -1.35 0.92
CA GLU A 18 4.32 -0.70 2.24
C GLU A 18 5.07 0.64 2.23
N ALA A 19 6.25 0.71 1.58
CA ALA A 19 6.99 1.97 1.43
C ALA A 19 6.20 3.01 0.63
N LYS A 20 5.50 2.58 -0.43
CA LYS A 20 4.64 3.46 -1.23
C LYS A 20 3.42 3.92 -0.44
N LEU A 21 2.78 3.04 0.33
CA LEU A 21 1.66 3.37 1.21
C LEU A 21 2.06 4.45 2.21
N VAL A 22 3.19 4.26 2.92
CA VAL A 22 3.70 5.25 3.88
C VAL A 22 3.94 6.61 3.21
N LYS A 23 4.52 6.61 2.00
CA LYS A 23 4.74 7.84 1.24
C LYS A 23 3.44 8.57 0.92
N VAL A 24 2.44 7.89 0.37
CA VAL A 24 1.16 8.53 -0.02
C VAL A 24 0.34 8.97 1.18
N MET A 25 0.41 8.25 2.31
CA MET A 25 -0.20 8.69 3.57
C MET A 25 0.42 9.99 4.08
N ARG A 26 1.74 10.16 3.92
CA ARG A 26 2.40 11.43 4.24
C ARG A 26 1.94 12.55 3.31
N GLU A 27 1.90 12.30 2.01
CA GLU A 27 1.41 13.27 1.01
C GLU A 27 -0.05 13.65 1.26
N GLN A 28 -0.89 12.71 1.70
CA GLN A 28 -2.27 12.98 2.12
C GLN A 28 -2.33 13.93 3.33
N GLY A 29 -1.48 13.71 4.34
CA GLY A 29 -1.37 14.60 5.50
C GLY A 29 -0.88 16.00 5.11
N GLU A 30 0.15 16.08 4.26
CA GLU A 30 0.68 17.34 3.73
C GLU A 30 -0.38 18.09 2.90
N ALA A 31 -1.15 17.39 2.06
CA ALA A 31 -2.21 17.98 1.25
C ALA A 31 -3.38 18.50 2.10
N CYS A 32 -3.65 17.87 3.25
CA CYS A 32 -4.71 18.31 4.17
C CYS A 32 -4.33 19.62 4.90
N GLY A 33 -3.05 19.83 5.24
CA GLY A 33 -2.58 21.05 5.91
C GLY A 33 -3.22 21.30 7.30
N ASP A 34 -2.94 22.45 7.91
CA ASP A 34 -3.42 22.79 9.27
C ASP A 34 -4.92 23.18 9.34
N ALA A 35 -5.55 23.50 8.21
CA ALA A 35 -6.93 24.00 8.13
C ALA A 35 -7.71 23.31 6.99
N CYS A 36 -7.64 21.98 6.96
CA CYS A 36 -8.11 21.08 5.91
C CYS A 36 -9.49 21.48 5.32
N ASP A 37 -9.46 22.31 4.28
CA ASP A 37 -10.57 22.55 3.37
C ASP A 37 -10.46 21.54 2.22
N TRP A 38 -10.73 20.29 2.57
CA TRP A 38 -10.52 19.13 1.70
C TRP A 38 -11.58 18.97 0.61
N HIS A 39 -12.67 19.75 0.68
CA HIS A 39 -13.83 19.57 -0.18
C HIS A 39 -13.56 19.83 -1.68
N ASP A 40 -12.49 20.57 -2.03
CA ASP A 40 -12.07 20.82 -3.43
C ASP A 40 -10.55 20.59 -3.65
N ASN A 41 -9.92 19.79 -2.77
CA ASN A 41 -8.49 19.55 -2.84
C ASN A 41 -8.17 18.29 -3.66
N ASN A 42 -8.02 18.49 -4.98
CA ASN A 42 -7.65 17.42 -5.91
C ASN A 42 -6.39 16.62 -5.51
N ALA A 43 -5.43 17.26 -4.81
CA ALA A 43 -4.24 16.57 -4.33
C ALA A 43 -4.56 15.65 -3.14
N TYR A 44 -5.46 16.08 -2.25
CA TYR A 44 -5.95 15.26 -1.14
C TYR A 44 -6.76 14.07 -1.65
N ASP A 45 -7.67 14.27 -2.61
CA ASP A 45 -8.48 13.20 -3.20
C ASP A 45 -7.61 12.14 -3.90
N LEU A 46 -6.61 12.61 -4.67
CA LEU A 46 -5.64 11.72 -5.30
C LEU A 46 -4.85 10.94 -4.25
N ALA A 47 -4.34 11.61 -3.22
CA ALA A 47 -3.58 10.97 -2.15
C ALA A 47 -4.43 9.95 -1.39
N MET A 48 -5.70 10.25 -1.11
CA MET A 48 -6.64 9.32 -0.47
C MET A 48 -6.91 8.09 -1.34
N SER A 49 -7.16 8.28 -2.65
CA SER A 49 -7.36 7.19 -3.60
C SER A 49 -6.13 6.28 -3.70
N LEU A 50 -4.94 6.88 -3.72
CA LEU A 50 -3.67 6.14 -3.72
C LEU A 50 -3.46 5.39 -2.41
N THR A 51 -3.72 6.01 -1.25
CA THR A 51 -3.67 5.35 0.06
C THR A 51 -4.57 4.12 0.09
N ASN A 52 -5.83 4.25 -0.34
CA ASN A 52 -6.77 3.13 -0.41
C ASN A 52 -6.27 2.02 -1.34
N THR A 53 -5.74 2.39 -2.51
CA THR A 53 -5.21 1.42 -3.49
C THR A 53 -4.02 0.64 -2.93
N TYR A 54 -3.04 1.33 -2.33
CA TYR A 54 -1.87 0.68 -1.76
C TYR A 54 -2.21 -0.15 -0.52
N GLN A 55 -3.18 0.28 0.29
CA GLN A 55 -3.65 -0.49 1.43
C GLN A 55 -4.23 -1.83 0.99
N VAL A 56 -5.15 -1.84 0.02
CA VAL A 56 -5.71 -3.08 -0.55
C VAL A 56 -4.61 -3.97 -1.12
N PHE A 57 -3.65 -3.38 -1.86
CA PHE A 57 -2.56 -4.15 -2.45
C PHE A 57 -1.63 -4.78 -1.39
N VAL A 58 -1.35 -4.07 -0.30
CA VAL A 58 -0.59 -4.60 0.85
C VAL A 58 -1.34 -5.77 1.50
N ASP A 59 -2.65 -5.64 1.69
CA ASP A 59 -3.48 -6.68 2.32
C ASP A 59 -3.56 -7.94 1.47
N ASP A 60 -3.72 -7.78 0.15
CA ASP A 60 -3.70 -8.90 -0.81
C ASP A 60 -2.35 -9.63 -0.81
N LEU A 61 -1.23 -8.89 -0.79
CA LEU A 61 0.11 -9.48 -0.72
C LEU A 61 0.34 -10.24 0.60
N LYS A 62 -0.12 -9.68 1.73
CA LYS A 62 -0.05 -10.36 3.04
C LYS A 62 -0.84 -11.66 3.03
N LYS A 63 -2.03 -11.64 2.42
CA LYS A 63 -2.88 -12.83 2.26
C LYS A 63 -2.21 -13.87 1.36
N GLU A 64 -1.69 -13.48 0.20
CA GLU A 64 -1.03 -14.44 -0.71
C GLU A 64 0.20 -15.08 -0.06
N ILE A 65 1.00 -14.30 0.67
CA ILE A 65 2.14 -14.81 1.44
C ILE A 65 1.68 -15.85 2.47
N TRP A 66 0.62 -15.54 3.23
CA TRP A 66 0.09 -16.43 4.25
C TRP A 66 -0.46 -17.73 3.65
N ASP A 67 -1.23 -17.64 2.55
CA ASP A 67 -1.77 -18.79 1.83
C ASP A 67 -0.65 -19.67 1.28
N LEU A 68 0.39 -19.05 0.71
CA LEU A 68 1.56 -19.77 0.19
C LEU A 68 2.33 -20.49 1.29
N GLN A 69 2.53 -19.84 2.44
CA GLN A 69 3.19 -20.47 3.59
C GLN A 69 2.41 -21.67 4.12
N LYS A 70 1.07 -21.59 4.12
CA LYS A 70 0.19 -22.68 4.60
C LYS A 70 -0.02 -23.83 3.61
N SER A 71 0.11 -23.58 2.32
CA SER A 71 -0.01 -24.59 1.28
C SER A 71 1.14 -25.59 1.41
N LYS A 72 0.88 -26.79 1.95
CA LYS A 72 1.88 -27.85 2.16
C LYS A 72 2.56 -28.26 0.86
#